data_AF-A0A660YVZ4-F1
#
_entry.id   AF-A0A660YVZ4-F1
#
_cell.length_a   1.000
_cell.length_b   1.000
_cell.length_c   1.000
_cell.angle_alpha   90.00
_cell.angle_beta   90.00
_cell.angle_gamma   90.00
#
_symmetry.space_group_name_H-M   'P 1'
#
loop_
_entity.id
_entity.type
_entity.pdbx_description
1 polymer ?
#
loop_
_entity_poly.entity_id
_entity_poly.type
_entity_poly.pdbx_seq_one_letter_code
_entity_poly.pdbx_strand_id
1 'polypeptide(L)'
;MKINTIFTLPLLPFKTFYYWRKSGKANLPGKKFAKFGFKLAFKLLLKGKLSFKLFFNPVSIVRYFEYDFVESCIGNVDDKNILDVSSPYLFGFFISAKNNCNYHYINPDINDLENVRLLVSKINFAGNYSTDCLDAKKMYYPDNKFERIISLSVIEHVNNNGDSEVMREMWRVLKPGGLLILTFPVKKVYEEEFISENIYNLDHEESEGKYFFQRYYDDEKIDERLLFSIDNFEIVEKKV
;
A
#
# COMPACT_ATOMS: atom_id res chain seq x y z
N MET A 1 -18.63 34.58 5.32
CA MET A 1 -19.78 33.72 4.96
C MET A 1 -20.01 32.74 6.12
N LYS A 2 -21.01 32.97 6.98
CA LYS A 2 -21.32 32.06 8.09
C LYS A 2 -22.00 30.81 7.52
N ILE A 3 -21.33 29.67 7.58
CA ILE A 3 -21.92 28.38 7.20
C ILE A 3 -22.89 27.98 8.31
N ASN A 4 -24.12 28.49 8.22
CA ASN A 4 -25.26 28.05 9.03
C ASN A 4 -25.84 26.76 8.43
N THR A 5 -25.07 25.68 8.47
CA THR A 5 -25.62 24.35 8.24
C THR A 5 -25.29 23.52 9.45
N ILE A 6 -26.27 23.34 10.32
CA ILE A 6 -26.28 22.25 11.27
C ILE A 6 -26.17 20.99 10.42
N PHE A 7 -24.96 20.47 10.24
CA PHE A 7 -24.76 19.11 9.79
C PHE A 7 -25.37 18.26 10.90
N THR A 8 -26.62 17.85 10.72
CA THR A 8 -27.25 16.91 11.64
C THR A 8 -26.50 15.59 11.53
N LEU A 9 -25.54 15.38 12.44
CA LEU A 9 -24.86 14.10 12.67
C LEU A 9 -25.78 12.87 12.52
N PRO A 10 -27.06 12.87 12.98
CA PRO A 10 -27.93 11.70 12.80
C PRO A 10 -28.28 11.35 11.35
N LEU A 11 -28.12 12.27 10.38
CA LEU A 11 -28.34 11.98 8.96
C LEU A 11 -27.10 11.46 8.24
N LEU A 12 -25.91 11.51 8.87
CA LEU A 12 -24.67 11.04 8.25
C LEU A 12 -24.73 9.57 7.82
N PRO A 13 -25.23 8.61 8.63
CA PRO A 13 -25.32 7.22 8.21
C PRO A 13 -26.21 7.03 6.97
N PHE A 14 -27.34 7.76 6.91
CA PHE A 14 -28.25 7.73 5.77
C PHE A 14 -27.60 8.33 4.52
N LYS A 15 -26.93 9.49 4.65
CA LYS A 15 -26.19 10.12 3.55
C LYS A 15 -25.05 9.22 3.06
N THR A 16 -24.28 8.62 3.96
CA THR A 16 -23.23 7.65 3.63
C THR A 16 -23.80 6.47 2.85
N PHE A 17 -24.91 5.88 3.31
CA PHE A 17 -25.56 4.79 2.60
C PHE A 17 -26.09 5.21 1.22
N TYR A 18 -26.73 6.38 1.13
CA TYR A 18 -27.22 6.93 -0.14
C TYR A 18 -26.10 7.15 -1.15
N TYR A 19 -25.02 7.84 -0.76
CA TYR A 19 -23.86 8.09 -1.63
C TYR A 19 -23.12 6.79 -1.96
N TRP A 20 -23.05 5.83 -1.04
CA TRP A 20 -22.51 4.51 -1.29
C TRP A 20 -23.30 3.75 -2.37
N ARG A 21 -24.64 3.82 -2.34
CA ARG A 21 -25.48 3.24 -3.41
C ARG A 21 -25.30 3.97 -4.73
N LYS A 22 -25.32 5.31 -4.73
CA LYS A 22 -25.17 6.13 -5.94
C LYS A 22 -23.84 5.87 -6.64
N SER A 23 -22.76 5.81 -5.86
CA SER A 23 -21.43 5.51 -6.39
C SER A 23 -21.33 4.12 -7.04
N GLY A 24 -22.16 3.16 -6.63
CA GLY A 24 -22.19 1.83 -7.25
C GLY A 24 -22.71 1.86 -8.69
N LYS A 25 -23.56 2.83 -9.02
CA LYS A 25 -24.04 3.06 -10.38
C LYS A 25 -23.04 3.80 -11.27
N ALA A 26 -22.04 4.44 -10.66
CA ALA A 26 -21.05 5.27 -11.34
C ALA A 26 -19.68 4.56 -11.50
N ASN A 27 -19.59 3.25 -11.21
CA ASN A 27 -18.34 2.48 -11.25
C ASN A 27 -17.17 3.15 -10.52
N LEU A 28 -17.42 3.80 -9.38
CA LEU A 28 -16.33 4.43 -8.63
C LEU A 28 -15.27 3.39 -8.20
N PRO A 29 -13.97 3.72 -8.36
CA PRO A 29 -12.87 2.81 -8.11
C PRO A 29 -12.86 2.33 -6.66
N GLY A 30 -12.32 1.13 -6.45
CA GLY A 30 -11.98 0.61 -5.14
C GLY A 30 -13.11 0.11 -4.23
N LYS A 31 -14.39 0.23 -4.63
CA LYS A 31 -15.54 -0.30 -3.86
C LYS A 31 -15.44 -1.78 -3.51
N LYS A 32 -14.84 -2.56 -4.40
CA LYS A 32 -14.63 -4.00 -4.21
C LYS A 32 -13.70 -4.29 -3.03
N PHE A 33 -12.67 -3.48 -2.81
CA PHE A 33 -11.78 -3.61 -1.66
C PHE A 33 -12.48 -3.25 -0.36
N ALA A 34 -13.29 -2.19 -0.35
CA ALA A 34 -14.05 -1.84 0.85
C ALA A 34 -15.12 -2.90 1.19
N LYS A 35 -15.84 -3.43 0.19
CA LYS A 35 -16.73 -4.59 0.38
C LYS A 35 -15.97 -5.80 0.93
N PHE A 36 -14.76 -6.07 0.41
CA PHE A 36 -13.91 -7.14 0.90
C PHE A 36 -13.48 -6.90 2.36
N GLY A 37 -13.04 -5.69 2.70
CA GLY A 37 -12.64 -5.29 4.05
C GLY A 37 -13.78 -5.41 5.06
N PHE A 38 -15.00 -4.98 4.73
CA PHE A 38 -16.16 -5.18 5.60
C PHE A 38 -16.47 -6.67 5.80
N LYS A 39 -16.47 -7.48 4.73
CA LYS A 39 -16.67 -8.94 4.84
C LYS A 39 -15.57 -9.58 5.71
N LEU A 40 -14.33 -9.14 5.56
CA LEU A 40 -13.21 -9.58 6.36
C LEU A 40 -13.41 -9.19 7.84
N ALA A 41 -13.89 -7.97 8.12
CA ALA A 41 -14.20 -7.52 9.48
C ALA A 41 -15.18 -8.48 10.19
N PHE A 42 -16.27 -8.86 9.51
CA PHE A 42 -17.23 -9.83 10.04
C PHE A 42 -16.60 -11.23 10.23
N LYS A 43 -15.79 -11.70 9.28
CA LYS A 43 -15.09 -13.00 9.42
C LYS A 43 -14.13 -13.01 10.61
N LEU A 44 -13.39 -11.93 10.82
CA LEU A 44 -12.47 -11.78 11.95
C LEU A 44 -13.25 -11.75 13.28
N LEU A 45 -14.38 -11.04 13.32
CA LEU A 45 -15.26 -11.00 14.49
C LEU A 45 -15.74 -12.40 14.88
N LEU A 46 -16.19 -13.21 13.90
CA LEU A 46 -16.59 -14.61 14.12
C LEU A 46 -15.42 -15.48 14.63
N LYS A 47 -14.18 -15.07 14.37
CA LYS A 47 -12.96 -15.72 14.86
C LYS A 47 -12.39 -15.06 16.13
N GLY A 48 -13.18 -14.24 16.83
CA GLY A 48 -12.83 -13.61 18.10
C GLY A 48 -11.92 -12.38 17.99
N LYS A 49 -11.72 -11.82 16.79
CA LYS A 49 -10.88 -10.63 16.56
C LYS A 49 -11.70 -9.46 16.05
N LEU A 50 -11.86 -8.43 16.87
CA LEU A 50 -12.45 -7.16 16.46
C LEU A 50 -11.40 -6.28 15.77
N SER A 51 -11.74 -5.72 14.60
CA SER A 51 -10.93 -4.73 13.90
C SER A 51 -11.77 -3.49 13.59
N PHE A 52 -11.66 -2.46 14.44
CA PHE A 52 -12.39 -1.19 14.26
C PHE A 52 -12.08 -0.54 12.90
N LYS A 53 -10.81 -0.58 12.47
CA LYS A 53 -10.37 -0.08 11.16
C LYS A 53 -11.19 -0.72 10.03
N LEU A 54 -11.28 -2.05 9.99
CA LEU A 54 -12.03 -2.74 8.93
C LEU A 54 -13.55 -2.57 9.03
N PHE A 55 -14.11 -2.38 10.24
CA PHE A 55 -15.55 -2.18 10.45
C PHE A 55 -16.04 -0.80 10.02
N PHE A 56 -15.24 0.24 10.21
CA PHE A 56 -15.67 1.62 9.98
C PHE A 56 -15.04 2.24 8.74
N ASN A 57 -13.78 1.93 8.45
CA ASN A 57 -13.04 2.53 7.34
C ASN A 57 -12.00 1.55 6.76
N PRO A 58 -12.44 0.47 6.08
CA PRO A 58 -11.53 -0.56 5.59
C PRO A 58 -10.50 -0.05 4.59
N VAL A 59 -10.83 1.00 3.83
CA VAL A 59 -9.98 1.59 2.80
C VAL A 59 -9.94 3.09 3.03
N SER A 60 -8.74 3.65 3.23
CA SER A 60 -8.58 5.10 3.31
C SER A 60 -8.90 5.76 1.96
N ILE A 61 -9.30 7.04 1.95
CA ILE A 61 -9.85 7.70 0.77
C ILE A 61 -8.95 7.63 -0.47
N VAL A 62 -7.63 7.87 -0.31
CA VAL A 62 -6.66 7.82 -1.41
C VAL A 62 -6.46 6.39 -1.92
N ARG A 63 -6.56 5.40 -1.03
CA ARG A 63 -6.34 3.99 -1.32
C ARG A 63 -7.37 3.40 -2.28
N TYR A 64 -8.55 4.01 -2.40
CA TYR A 64 -9.53 3.58 -3.40
C TYR A 64 -9.00 3.70 -4.83
N PHE A 65 -8.24 4.75 -5.12
CA PHE A 65 -7.67 5.00 -6.44
C PHE A 65 -6.39 4.18 -6.63
N GLU A 66 -5.52 4.14 -5.62
CA GLU A 66 -4.28 3.35 -5.68
C GLU A 66 -4.56 1.86 -5.88
N TYR A 67 -5.47 1.28 -5.09
CA TYR A 67 -5.77 -0.15 -5.23
C TYR A 67 -6.40 -0.47 -6.59
N ASP A 68 -7.25 0.41 -7.12
CA ASP A 68 -7.87 0.22 -8.43
C ASP A 68 -6.83 0.29 -9.56
N PHE A 69 -5.92 1.26 -9.48
CA PHE A 69 -4.78 1.37 -10.38
C PHE A 69 -3.90 0.12 -10.35
N VAL A 70 -3.47 -0.30 -9.16
CA VAL A 70 -2.55 -1.44 -9.00
C VAL A 70 -3.21 -2.73 -9.48
N GLU A 71 -4.48 -2.97 -9.14
CA GLU A 71 -5.20 -4.15 -9.65
C GLU A 71 -5.38 -4.12 -11.17
N SER A 72 -5.55 -2.94 -11.77
CA SER A 72 -5.63 -2.82 -13.23
C SER A 72 -4.28 -3.10 -13.93
N CYS A 73 -3.16 -2.87 -13.25
CA CYS A 73 -1.82 -3.01 -13.81
C CYS A 73 -1.16 -4.37 -13.49
N ILE A 74 -1.46 -4.99 -12.35
CA ILE A 74 -0.76 -6.19 -11.87
C ILE A 74 -0.96 -7.41 -12.78
N GLY A 75 -2.00 -7.40 -13.62
CA GLY A 75 -2.31 -8.45 -14.60
C GLY A 75 -2.64 -9.79 -13.93
N ASN A 76 -2.46 -10.88 -14.67
CA ASN A 76 -2.60 -12.23 -14.08
C ASN A 76 -1.54 -12.45 -13.00
N VAL A 77 -1.95 -12.99 -11.85
CA VAL A 77 -1.09 -13.28 -10.70
C VAL A 77 -1.16 -14.74 -10.24
N ASP A 78 -2.01 -15.57 -10.86
CA ASP A 78 -2.07 -17.00 -10.55
C ASP A 78 -0.71 -17.67 -10.79
N ASP A 79 -0.34 -18.53 -9.84
CA ASP A 79 0.90 -19.30 -9.76
C ASP A 79 2.20 -18.45 -9.73
N LYS A 80 2.09 -17.13 -9.59
CA LYS A 80 3.24 -16.22 -9.58
C LYS A 80 3.79 -15.94 -8.18
N ASN A 81 5.07 -15.60 -8.12
CA ASN A 81 5.68 -15.00 -6.93
C ASN A 81 5.48 -13.47 -6.94
N ILE A 82 4.82 -12.97 -5.90
CA ILE A 82 4.54 -11.55 -5.69
C ILE A 82 5.29 -11.09 -4.45
N LEU A 83 6.08 -10.03 -4.56
CA LEU A 83 6.63 -9.32 -3.41
C LEU A 83 5.79 -8.08 -3.14
N ASP A 84 5.38 -7.90 -1.89
CA ASP A 84 4.76 -6.69 -1.39
C ASP A 84 5.69 -6.05 -0.38
N VAL A 85 6.18 -4.86 -0.73
CA VAL A 85 7.07 -4.05 0.10
C VAL A 85 6.23 -3.07 0.89
N SER A 86 5.84 -3.51 2.10
CA SER A 86 5.15 -2.76 3.16
C SER A 86 3.82 -2.07 2.78
N SER A 87 3.15 -2.50 1.71
CA SER A 87 1.86 -1.89 1.32
C SER A 87 0.80 -2.13 2.40
N PRO A 88 -0.27 -1.30 2.49
CA PRO A 88 -1.33 -1.59 3.44
C PRO A 88 -1.97 -2.95 3.17
N TYR A 89 -1.96 -3.80 4.20
CA TYR A 89 -2.26 -5.23 4.13
C TYR A 89 -3.56 -5.63 3.40
N LEU A 90 -4.56 -4.74 3.31
CA LEU A 90 -5.86 -5.10 2.74
C LEU A 90 -5.77 -5.43 1.25
N PHE A 91 -4.85 -4.79 0.51
CA PHE A 91 -4.64 -5.10 -0.90
C PHE A 91 -4.10 -6.52 -1.08
N GLY A 92 -3.02 -6.86 -0.37
CA GLY A 92 -2.45 -8.21 -0.42
C GLY A 92 -3.41 -9.30 0.02
N PHE A 93 -4.24 -9.03 1.04
CA PHE A 93 -5.29 -9.95 1.44
C PHE A 93 -6.34 -10.14 0.34
N PHE A 94 -6.72 -9.07 -0.36
CA PHE A 94 -7.68 -9.15 -1.46
C PHE A 94 -7.14 -9.96 -2.63
N ILE A 95 -5.88 -9.73 -3.03
CA ILE A 95 -5.22 -10.45 -4.11
C ILE A 95 -5.10 -11.93 -3.76
N SER A 96 -4.57 -12.25 -2.58
CA SER A 96 -4.30 -13.63 -2.15
C SER A 96 -5.56 -14.43 -1.83
N ALA A 97 -6.67 -13.77 -1.49
CA ALA A 97 -7.96 -14.43 -1.28
C ALA A 97 -8.69 -14.78 -2.60
N LYS A 98 -8.28 -14.16 -3.72
CA LYS A 98 -8.94 -14.32 -5.03
C LYS A 98 -8.15 -15.12 -6.04
N ASN A 99 -6.85 -15.23 -5.86
CA ASN A 99 -5.93 -15.81 -6.82
C ASN A 99 -5.03 -16.82 -6.11
N ASN A 100 -4.66 -17.88 -6.82
CA ASN A 100 -3.74 -18.89 -6.34
C ASN A 100 -2.29 -18.43 -6.54
N CYS A 101 -1.84 -17.41 -5.79
CA CYS A 101 -0.50 -16.85 -5.92
C CYS A 101 0.39 -17.18 -4.72
N ASN A 102 1.70 -16.98 -4.87
CA ASN A 102 2.67 -16.98 -3.78
C ASN A 102 2.96 -15.53 -3.37
N TYR A 103 2.25 -15.02 -2.36
CA TYR A 103 2.34 -13.64 -1.88
C TYR A 103 3.34 -13.53 -0.74
N HIS A 104 4.36 -12.69 -0.90
CA HIS A 104 5.41 -12.45 0.10
C HIS A 104 5.32 -11.00 0.58
N TYR A 105 4.83 -10.80 1.80
CA TYR A 105 4.72 -9.48 2.43
C TYR A 105 5.94 -9.22 3.31
N ILE A 106 6.64 -8.11 3.08
CA ILE A 106 7.73 -7.67 3.95
C ILE A 106 7.38 -6.34 4.61
N ASN A 107 7.74 -6.16 5.88
CA ASN A 107 7.64 -4.88 6.57
C ASN A 107 8.70 -4.80 7.68
N PRO A 108 9.55 -3.76 7.75
CA PRO A 108 10.52 -3.60 8.84
C PRO A 108 9.86 -3.20 10.18
N ASP A 109 8.65 -2.65 10.18
CA ASP A 109 7.90 -2.39 11.42
C ASP A 109 7.33 -3.69 11.98
N ILE A 110 8.01 -4.23 12.99
CA ILE A 110 7.61 -5.48 13.65
C ILE A 110 6.22 -5.39 14.29
N ASN A 111 5.78 -4.21 14.74
CA ASN A 111 4.47 -4.06 15.38
C ASN A 111 3.35 -4.15 14.34
N ASP A 112 3.51 -3.50 13.18
CA ASP A 112 2.58 -3.69 12.06
C ASP A 112 2.62 -5.14 11.56
N LEU A 113 3.81 -5.70 11.40
CA LEU A 113 3.97 -7.06 10.89
C LEU A 113 3.30 -8.11 11.80
N GLU A 114 3.43 -8.01 13.12
CA GLU A 114 2.75 -8.90 14.06
C GLU A 114 1.22 -8.75 13.99
N ASN A 115 0.72 -7.54 13.78
CA ASN A 115 -0.70 -7.33 13.52
C ASN A 115 -1.13 -8.03 12.21
N VAL A 116 -0.33 -7.92 11.14
CA VAL A 116 -0.59 -8.61 9.87
C VAL A 116 -0.56 -10.13 10.04
N ARG A 117 0.45 -10.68 10.74
CA ARG A 117 0.58 -12.11 11.05
C ARG A 117 -0.64 -12.64 11.80
N LEU A 118 -1.12 -11.89 12.79
CA LEU A 118 -2.34 -12.23 13.51
C LEU A 118 -3.55 -12.30 12.58
N LEU A 119 -3.71 -11.35 11.66
CA LEU A 119 -4.81 -11.34 10.69
C LEU A 119 -4.69 -12.49 9.69
N VAL A 120 -3.50 -12.73 9.14
CA VAL A 120 -3.18 -13.84 8.24
C VAL A 120 -3.58 -15.19 8.85
N SER A 121 -3.30 -15.42 10.14
CA SER A 121 -3.69 -16.65 10.86
C SER A 121 -5.20 -16.91 10.90
N LYS A 122 -6.02 -15.88 10.62
CA LYS A 122 -7.48 -15.92 10.65
C LYS A 122 -8.10 -15.85 9.26
N ILE A 123 -7.33 -15.78 8.19
CA ILE A 123 -7.83 -15.70 6.81
C ILE A 123 -7.48 -17.00 6.07
N ASN A 124 -8.41 -17.47 5.25
CA ASN A 124 -8.13 -18.56 4.31
C ASN A 124 -7.82 -17.91 2.97
N PHE A 125 -6.58 -18.06 2.49
CA PHE A 125 -6.15 -17.62 1.17
C PHE A 125 -6.31 -18.74 0.14
N ALA A 126 -6.41 -18.36 -1.13
CA ALA A 126 -6.46 -19.33 -2.22
C ALA A 126 -5.07 -19.92 -2.50
N GLY A 127 -4.02 -19.09 -2.37
CA GLY A 127 -2.62 -19.50 -2.44
C GLY A 127 -1.85 -19.27 -1.13
N ASN A 128 -0.53 -19.11 -1.25
CA ASN A 128 0.37 -18.91 -0.11
C ASN A 128 0.48 -17.43 0.25
N TYR A 129 0.48 -17.13 1.55
CA TYR A 129 0.76 -15.79 2.08
C TYR A 129 1.85 -15.91 3.15
N SER A 130 3.05 -15.41 2.85
CA SER A 130 4.18 -15.35 3.77
C SER A 130 4.41 -13.91 4.25
N THR A 131 5.00 -13.78 5.42
CA THR A 131 5.32 -12.49 6.05
C THR A 131 6.74 -12.49 6.57
N ASP A 132 7.51 -11.44 6.34
CA ASP A 132 8.87 -11.31 6.87
C ASP A 132 9.20 -9.91 7.39
N CYS A 133 10.04 -9.85 8.42
CA CYS A 133 10.55 -8.60 8.99
C CYS A 133 11.85 -8.26 8.28
N LEU A 134 11.78 -7.42 7.24
CA LEU A 134 12.92 -7.09 6.41
C LEU A 134 12.97 -5.62 6.06
N ASP A 135 14.19 -5.07 6.09
CA ASP A 135 14.49 -3.77 5.50
C ASP A 135 14.63 -3.92 3.98
N ALA A 136 13.79 -3.22 3.24
CA ALA A 136 13.76 -3.28 1.78
C ALA A 136 15.00 -2.69 1.12
N LYS A 137 15.84 -1.92 1.84
CA LYS A 137 17.15 -1.44 1.35
C LYS A 137 18.16 -2.59 1.16
N LYS A 138 17.90 -3.77 1.75
CA LYS A 138 18.73 -4.97 1.57
C LYS A 138 17.95 -6.24 1.86
N MET A 139 17.47 -6.90 0.82
CA MET A 139 16.71 -8.14 0.90
C MET A 139 17.62 -9.36 0.74
N TYR A 140 17.41 -10.41 1.55
CA TYR A 140 18.15 -11.68 1.38
C TYR A 140 17.70 -12.49 0.14
N TYR A 141 16.66 -12.03 -0.56
CA TYR A 141 16.15 -12.73 -1.73
C TYR A 141 17.16 -12.72 -2.88
N PRO A 142 17.28 -13.83 -3.64
CA PRO A 142 18.13 -13.86 -4.82
C PRO A 142 17.59 -12.94 -5.92
N ASP A 143 18.48 -12.57 -6.83
CA ASP A 143 18.15 -11.83 -8.05
C ASP A 143 17.08 -12.57 -8.85
N ASN A 144 16.24 -11.82 -9.58
CA ASN A 144 15.26 -12.39 -10.50
C ASN A 144 14.34 -13.45 -9.85
N LYS A 145 13.88 -13.20 -8.62
CA LYS A 145 12.98 -14.12 -7.89
C LYS A 145 11.50 -13.87 -8.21
N PHE A 146 11.08 -12.61 -8.22
CA PHE A 146 9.67 -12.24 -8.25
C PHE A 146 9.20 -11.85 -9.64
N GLU A 147 7.98 -12.26 -10.00
CA GLU A 147 7.34 -11.83 -11.25
C GLU A 147 6.57 -10.53 -11.08
N ARG A 148 6.15 -10.20 -9.85
CA ARG A 148 5.41 -9.00 -9.49
C ARG A 148 6.00 -8.41 -8.22
N ILE A 149 6.21 -7.11 -8.21
CA ILE A 149 6.59 -6.36 -7.01
C ILE A 149 5.64 -5.17 -6.89
N ILE A 150 5.11 -4.96 -5.69
CA ILE A 150 4.28 -3.81 -5.39
C ILE A 150 4.82 -3.08 -4.16
N SER A 151 4.67 -1.75 -4.14
CA SER A 151 4.91 -0.92 -2.96
C SER A 151 3.99 0.30 -3.01
N LEU A 152 2.97 0.32 -2.14
CA LEU A 152 1.87 1.27 -2.24
C LEU A 152 1.90 2.33 -1.14
N SER A 153 2.28 3.56 -1.49
CA SER A 153 2.57 4.68 -0.59
C SER A 153 3.39 4.24 0.63
N VAL A 154 4.66 3.95 0.34
CA VAL A 154 5.69 3.41 1.23
C VAL A 154 7.03 4.07 0.93
N ILE A 155 7.41 4.11 -0.35
CA ILE A 155 8.74 4.57 -0.76
C ILE A 155 9.03 6.03 -0.37
N GLU A 156 7.99 6.86 -0.29
CA GLU A 156 8.08 8.23 0.20
C GLU A 156 8.52 8.36 1.65
N HIS A 157 8.33 7.31 2.46
CA HIS A 157 8.68 7.29 3.89
C HIS A 157 10.11 6.82 4.15
N VAL A 158 10.86 6.45 3.11
CA VAL A 158 12.23 5.98 3.25
C VAL A 158 13.18 7.17 3.22
N ASN A 159 13.81 7.50 4.36
CA ASN A 159 14.67 8.67 4.50
C ASN A 159 15.97 8.60 3.67
N ASN A 160 16.73 9.71 3.64
CA ASN A 160 18.02 9.83 2.97
C ASN A 160 17.95 9.35 1.51
N ASN A 161 18.94 8.61 1.00
CA ASN A 161 18.89 7.98 -0.34
C ASN A 161 18.27 6.57 -0.30
N GLY A 162 17.54 6.25 0.76
CA GLY A 162 17.02 4.91 0.99
C GLY A 162 15.90 4.54 0.01
N ASP A 163 15.13 5.49 -0.51
CA ASP A 163 14.19 5.27 -1.62
C ASP A 163 14.91 4.71 -2.87
N SER A 164 16.05 5.30 -3.26
CA SER A 164 16.89 4.79 -4.35
C SER A 164 17.49 3.41 -4.02
N GLU A 165 17.86 3.15 -2.77
CA GLU A 165 18.33 1.82 -2.34
C GLU A 165 17.24 0.75 -2.44
N VAL A 166 16.03 1.08 -1.99
CA VAL A 166 14.85 0.22 -2.11
C VAL A 166 14.50 -0.03 -3.58
N MET A 167 14.58 1.00 -4.44
CA MET A 167 14.39 0.83 -5.89
C MET A 167 15.40 -0.15 -6.50
N ARG A 168 16.69 -0.02 -6.18
CA ARG A 168 17.71 -0.97 -6.64
C ARG A 168 17.42 -2.39 -6.20
N GLU A 169 17.07 -2.58 -4.93
CA GLU A 169 16.79 -3.92 -4.40
C GLU A 169 15.53 -4.52 -4.99
N MET A 170 14.44 -3.75 -5.13
CA MET A 170 13.23 -4.21 -5.83
C MET A 170 13.56 -4.58 -7.28
N TRP A 171 14.33 -3.77 -7.99
CA TRP A 171 14.73 -4.07 -9.36
C TRP A 171 15.58 -5.33 -9.47
N ARG A 172 16.56 -5.51 -8.58
CA ARG A 172 17.43 -6.69 -8.52
C ARG A 172 16.63 -7.98 -8.34
N VAL A 173 15.65 -7.99 -7.44
CA VAL A 173 14.86 -9.20 -7.14
C VAL A 173 13.71 -9.42 -8.13
N LEU A 174 13.42 -8.45 -9.01
CA LEU A 174 12.44 -8.58 -10.09
C LEU A 174 13.02 -9.41 -11.24
N LYS A 175 12.24 -10.35 -11.77
CA LYS A 175 12.60 -11.08 -13.00
C LYS A 175 12.59 -10.16 -14.22
N PRO A 176 13.40 -10.44 -15.26
CA PRO A 176 13.24 -9.79 -16.56
C PRO A 176 11.82 -10.02 -17.09
N GLY A 177 11.14 -8.95 -17.53
CA GLY A 177 9.73 -8.98 -17.92
C GLY A 177 8.73 -9.05 -16.76
N GLY A 178 9.20 -8.95 -15.51
CA GLY A 178 8.36 -8.74 -14.33
C GLY A 178 7.76 -7.33 -14.29
N LEU A 179 6.79 -7.12 -13.40
CA LEU A 179 6.19 -5.79 -13.18
C LEU A 179 6.54 -5.28 -11.78
N LEU A 180 7.06 -4.05 -11.72
CA LEU A 180 7.18 -3.24 -10.52
C LEU A 180 6.09 -2.16 -10.55
N ILE A 181 5.23 -2.12 -9.52
CA ILE A 181 4.12 -1.17 -9.42
C ILE A 181 4.27 -0.36 -8.14
N LEU A 182 4.38 0.95 -8.29
CA LEU A 182 4.57 1.89 -7.19
C LEU A 182 3.41 2.88 -7.15
N THR A 183 3.05 3.28 -5.94
CA THR A 183 2.25 4.49 -5.73
C THR A 183 2.91 5.32 -4.65
N PHE A 184 2.91 6.64 -4.82
CA PHE A 184 3.50 7.61 -3.90
C PHE A 184 2.91 8.99 -4.21
N PRO A 185 2.94 9.94 -3.26
CA PRO A 185 2.38 11.25 -3.46
C PRO A 185 3.28 12.11 -4.38
N VAL A 186 2.65 12.88 -5.26
CA VAL A 186 3.31 13.75 -6.23
C VAL A 186 2.83 15.20 -6.07
N LYS A 187 3.73 16.15 -6.31
CA LYS A 187 3.48 17.60 -6.30
C LYS A 187 4.16 18.25 -7.51
N LYS A 188 3.82 19.51 -7.77
CA LYS A 188 4.47 20.31 -8.82
C LYS A 188 5.93 20.64 -8.51
N VAL A 189 6.27 20.66 -7.23
CA VAL A 189 7.59 20.97 -6.70
C VAL A 189 7.86 19.97 -5.60
N TYR A 190 9.05 19.38 -5.63
CA TYR A 190 9.53 18.47 -4.61
C TYR A 190 9.45 19.07 -3.21
N GLU A 191 9.05 18.25 -2.24
CA GLU A 191 8.95 18.65 -0.84
C GLU A 191 9.24 17.46 0.08
N GLU A 192 10.06 17.68 1.10
CA GLU A 192 10.21 16.76 2.24
C GLU A 192 9.43 17.32 3.43
N GLU A 193 8.56 16.48 4.00
CA GLU A 193 7.78 16.81 5.18
C GLU A 193 8.44 16.22 6.42
N PHE A 194 8.55 17.04 7.48
CA PHE A 194 9.08 16.66 8.78
C PHE A 194 8.06 16.95 9.87
N ILE A 195 7.85 16.01 10.78
CA ILE A 195 6.84 16.09 11.85
C ILE A 195 7.50 15.92 13.22
N SER A 196 6.80 16.33 14.28
CA SER A 196 7.30 16.26 15.66
C SER A 196 7.23 14.87 16.30
N GLU A 197 6.52 13.92 15.68
CA GLU A 197 6.32 12.57 16.21
C GLU A 197 7.00 11.53 15.31
N ASN A 198 7.71 10.56 15.90
CA ASN A 198 8.24 9.43 15.16
C ASN A 198 7.13 8.39 14.92
N ILE A 199 6.28 8.62 13.91
CA ILE A 199 5.11 7.77 13.62
C ILE A 199 5.52 6.33 13.28
N TYR A 200 6.65 6.13 12.60
CA TYR A 200 7.06 4.81 12.10
C TYR A 200 8.01 4.08 13.05
N ASN A 201 8.53 4.74 14.09
CA ASN A 201 9.52 4.19 15.04
C ASN A 201 10.71 3.51 14.35
N LEU A 202 11.03 3.92 13.12
CA LEU A 202 12.24 3.52 12.43
C LEU A 202 13.32 4.55 12.76
N ASP A 203 14.59 4.13 12.78
CA ASP A 203 15.74 4.99 13.10
C ASP A 203 15.83 6.13 12.07
N HIS A 204 15.14 7.24 12.36
CA HIS A 204 15.14 8.43 11.53
C HIS A 204 16.11 9.45 12.11
N GLU A 205 16.89 10.08 11.24
CA GLU A 205 17.74 11.20 11.61
C GLU A 205 16.86 12.35 12.14
N GLU A 206 17.22 12.82 13.33
CA GLU A 206 16.62 13.99 13.96
C GLU A 206 17.26 15.25 13.36
N SER A 207 16.44 16.14 12.80
CA SER A 207 16.89 17.48 12.41
C SER A 207 16.03 18.50 13.15
N GLU A 208 16.67 19.32 13.98
CA GLU A 208 16.02 20.38 14.77
C GLU A 208 14.81 19.89 15.62
N GLY A 209 14.86 18.66 16.15
CA GLY A 209 13.78 18.09 16.96
C GLY A 209 12.58 17.57 16.17
N LYS A 210 12.72 17.38 14.84
CA LYS A 210 11.70 16.77 13.98
C LYS A 210 12.25 15.53 13.28
N TYR A 211 11.33 14.63 12.94
CA TYR A 211 11.60 13.38 12.21
C TYR A 211 11.12 13.51 10.77
N PHE A 212 11.91 12.97 9.84
CA PHE A 212 11.49 12.80 8.44
C PHE A 212 10.19 12.00 8.41
N PHE A 213 9.17 12.52 7.72
CA PHE A 213 7.88 11.86 7.58
C PHE A 213 7.71 11.26 6.19
N GLN A 214 7.77 12.10 5.16
CA GLN A 214 7.54 11.66 3.79
C GLN A 214 8.08 12.65 2.74
N ARG A 215 8.22 12.16 1.52
CA ARG A 215 8.46 12.95 0.31
C ARG A 215 7.20 13.15 -0.52
N TYR A 216 7.10 14.31 -1.14
CA TYR A 216 6.30 14.56 -2.31
C TYR A 216 7.21 14.73 -3.51
N TYR A 217 7.06 13.89 -4.53
CA TYR A 217 7.93 13.92 -5.71
C TYR A 217 7.38 14.85 -6.79
N ASP A 218 8.26 15.59 -7.46
CA ASP A 218 8.01 16.15 -8.79
C ASP A 218 8.64 15.25 -9.87
N ASP A 219 8.44 15.56 -11.16
CA ASP A 219 8.95 14.70 -12.24
C ASP A 219 10.49 14.58 -12.22
N GLU A 220 11.22 15.66 -11.90
CA GLU A 220 12.69 15.64 -11.80
C GLU A 220 13.15 14.67 -10.70
N LYS A 221 12.56 14.73 -9.50
CA LYS A 221 12.94 13.84 -8.40
C LYS A 221 12.45 12.42 -8.57
N ILE A 222 11.41 12.16 -9.36
CA ILE A 222 11.09 10.79 -9.78
C ILE A 222 12.25 10.21 -10.59
N ASP A 223 12.73 10.95 -11.59
CA ASP A 223 13.82 10.49 -12.45
C ASP A 223 15.11 10.32 -11.65
N GLU A 224 15.52 11.32 -10.87
CA GLU A 224 16.79 11.30 -10.14
C GLU A 224 16.85 10.29 -9.00
N ARG A 225 15.74 10.08 -8.28
CA ARG A 225 15.74 9.27 -7.06
C ARG A 225 15.20 7.87 -7.30
N LEU A 226 14.16 7.73 -8.11
CA LEU A 226 13.48 6.44 -8.26
C LEU A 226 13.99 5.69 -9.48
N LEU A 227 14.10 6.38 -10.62
CA LEU A 227 14.40 5.73 -11.90
C LEU A 227 15.89 5.68 -12.24
N PHE A 228 16.69 6.64 -11.77
CA PHE A 228 18.14 6.70 -12.04
C PHE A 228 18.90 5.44 -11.62
N SER A 229 18.37 4.73 -10.61
CA SER A 229 19.04 3.58 -10.02
C SER A 229 18.70 2.24 -10.68
N ILE A 230 17.84 2.27 -11.71
CA ILE A 230 17.37 1.09 -12.42
C ILE A 230 17.55 1.29 -13.93
N ASP A 231 17.88 0.22 -14.64
CA ASP A 231 18.19 0.25 -16.07
C ASP A 231 17.31 -0.70 -16.86
N ASN A 232 17.16 -0.46 -18.17
CA ASN A 232 16.45 -1.36 -19.10
C ASN A 232 14.99 -1.64 -18.70
N PHE A 233 14.25 -0.59 -18.34
CA PHE A 233 12.81 -0.66 -18.05
C PHE A 233 11.98 0.06 -19.12
N GLU A 234 10.69 -0.23 -19.12
CA GLU A 234 9.67 0.50 -19.87
C GLU A 234 8.55 0.92 -18.91
N ILE A 235 8.11 2.19 -18.99
CA ILE A 235 6.94 2.64 -18.26
C ILE A 235 5.70 2.15 -19.00
N VAL A 236 5.09 1.08 -18.49
CA VAL A 236 3.88 0.48 -19.09
C VAL A 236 2.63 1.33 -18.85
N GLU A 237 2.52 1.97 -17.68
CA GLU A 237 1.39 2.81 -17.30
C GLU A 237 1.84 3.87 -16.26
N LYS A 238 1.39 5.13 -16.42
CA LYS A 238 1.60 6.23 -15.46
C LYS A 238 0.30 7.03 -15.30
N LYS A 239 -0.12 7.28 -14.06
CA LYS A 239 -1.25 8.18 -13.72
C LYS A 239 -0.79 9.18 -12.66
N VAL A 240 -1.08 10.45 -12.89
CA VAL A 240 -0.73 11.61 -12.04
C VAL A 240 -2.00 12.40 -11.75
#